data_AF-A0A940RYU0-F1
#
_entry.id   AF-A0A940RYU0-F1
#
_cell.length_a   1.000
_cell.length_b   1.000
_cell.length_c   1.000
_cell.angle_alpha   90.00
_cell.angle_beta   90.00
_cell.angle_gamma   90.00
#
_symmetry.space_group_name_H-M   'P 1'
#
loop_
_entity.id
_entity.type
_entity.pdbx_description
1 polymer ?
#
loop_
_entity_poly.entity_id
_entity_poly.type
_entity_poly.pdbx_seq_one_letter_code
_entity_poly.pdbx_strand_id
1 'polypeptide(L)'
;GARPKPHGSTASPGGGSAAGTGDDSSPATTFGEKLPSCAADQLGVTATKSRPTADGTVYGSFHVSNVSHKKCAVNGGDSVGFAASGAADPAKIMVVQHTPGDPATQLPETSNDTAPVALAPAAAYELKFAFVPSETCPSSGGSPDPTPTSDPSHDPQSPGGSPGSKTDAAADTGTGSGAGASGLDTQLVADGGDGTGGAGTQEGSVSVSHVPEPGADKAQTTIPNACAGTIYKTGPVNEPAA
;
A
#
# COMPACT_ATOMS: atom_id res chain seq x y z
N GLY A 1 -41.70 76.59 -67.22
CA GLY A 1 -41.90 75.47 -68.14
C GLY A 1 -40.87 74.39 -67.89
N ALA A 2 -41.34 73.14 -67.86
CA ALA A 2 -40.67 71.85 -68.13
C ALA A 2 -39.45 71.34 -67.30
N ARG A 3 -39.71 70.27 -66.53
CA ARG A 3 -38.90 69.02 -66.36
C ARG A 3 -39.21 68.06 -67.54
N PRO A 4 -38.62 66.83 -67.75
CA PRO A 4 -37.79 65.91 -66.90
C PRO A 4 -36.46 65.39 -67.60
N LYS A 5 -35.40 64.87 -66.94
CA LYS A 5 -35.05 63.49 -66.40
C LYS A 5 -35.18 62.30 -67.39
N PRO A 6 -34.55 61.11 -67.14
CA PRO A 6 -33.18 60.70 -66.74
C PRO A 6 -32.73 59.45 -67.57
N HIS A 7 -31.80 58.58 -67.10
CA HIS A 7 -31.57 57.11 -67.35
C HIS A 7 -30.05 56.85 -67.21
N GLY A 8 -29.48 55.89 -66.47
CA GLY A 8 -29.84 54.66 -65.75
C GLY A 8 -28.52 53.85 -65.70
N SER A 9 -28.01 53.30 -64.60
CA SER A 9 -28.49 52.14 -63.80
C SER A 9 -27.64 52.08 -62.50
N THR A 10 -28.14 52.02 -61.25
CA THR A 10 -28.73 50.87 -60.47
C THR A 10 -27.85 49.62 -60.42
N ALA A 11 -27.62 48.88 -59.31
CA ALA A 11 -27.92 48.96 -57.87
C ALA A 11 -27.18 47.80 -57.12
N SER A 12 -27.09 47.88 -55.79
CA SER A 12 -26.46 47.06 -54.71
C SER A 12 -26.93 45.57 -54.55
N PRO A 13 -26.81 44.86 -53.39
CA PRO A 13 -25.75 44.60 -52.37
C PRO A 13 -25.51 43.07 -52.10
N GLY A 14 -24.50 42.67 -51.30
CA GLY A 14 -24.39 41.29 -50.78
C GLY A 14 -23.19 41.05 -49.85
N GLY A 15 -23.41 40.46 -48.67
CA GLY A 15 -22.38 40.22 -47.64
C GLY A 15 -21.59 38.91 -47.79
N GLY A 16 -20.60 38.72 -46.89
CA GLY A 16 -19.98 37.41 -46.61
C GLY A 16 -18.44 37.38 -46.69
N SER A 17 -17.83 37.16 -45.51
CA SER A 17 -16.56 36.48 -45.19
C SER A 17 -15.46 36.28 -46.24
N ALA A 18 -14.24 36.71 -45.92
CA ALA A 18 -13.06 35.83 -45.78
C ALA A 18 -11.85 36.62 -45.26
N ALA A 19 -11.32 36.18 -44.12
CA ALA A 19 -10.09 36.65 -43.50
C ALA A 19 -8.90 35.79 -43.94
N GLY A 20 -7.74 36.42 -44.09
CA GLY A 20 -6.43 35.82 -44.34
C GLY A 20 -5.50 36.91 -44.85
N THR A 21 -4.30 37.15 -44.34
CA THR A 21 -3.42 36.34 -43.48
C THR A 21 -2.44 37.34 -42.85
N GLY A 22 -2.36 37.36 -41.52
CA GLY A 22 -1.48 38.24 -40.77
C GLY A 22 -0.04 37.73 -40.77
N ASP A 23 0.88 38.61 -41.16
CA ASP A 23 2.31 38.48 -40.96
C ASP A 23 2.66 39.42 -39.80
N ASP A 24 2.79 38.87 -38.60
CA ASP A 24 3.33 39.59 -37.44
C ASP A 24 4.18 38.60 -36.64
N SER A 25 5.43 38.46 -37.08
CA SER A 25 6.49 37.76 -36.35
C SER A 25 6.89 38.59 -35.13
N SER A 26 6.14 38.46 -34.04
CA SER A 26 6.57 38.87 -32.71
C SER A 26 6.94 37.61 -31.92
N PRO A 27 8.16 37.47 -31.36
CA PRO A 27 8.46 36.38 -30.45
C PRO A 27 7.80 36.70 -29.10
N ALA A 28 6.48 36.53 -29.03
CA ALA A 28 5.78 36.42 -27.77
C ALA A 28 6.28 35.15 -27.10
N THR A 29 7.21 35.31 -26.16
CA THR A 29 7.57 34.31 -25.18
C THR A 29 6.29 34.00 -24.42
N THR A 30 5.55 32.97 -24.85
CA THR A 30 4.37 32.48 -24.13
C THR A 30 4.87 31.86 -22.84
N PHE A 31 4.81 32.63 -21.76
CA PHE A 31 4.93 32.10 -20.41
C PHE A 31 3.89 30.99 -20.23
N GLY A 32 4.35 29.74 -20.21
CA GLY A 32 3.68 28.55 -19.66
C GLY A 32 2.22 28.35 -20.06
N GLU A 33 1.97 27.61 -21.13
CA GLU A 33 0.66 26.99 -21.31
C GLU A 33 0.34 26.16 -20.05
N LYS A 34 -0.67 26.59 -19.28
CA LYS A 34 -1.07 25.89 -18.07
C LYS A 34 -1.65 24.56 -18.51
N LEU A 35 -0.90 23.48 -18.29
CA LEU A 35 -1.39 22.13 -18.60
C LEU A 35 -2.71 21.89 -17.86
N PRO A 36 -3.68 21.21 -18.49
CA PRO A 36 -4.86 20.73 -17.79
C PRO A 36 -4.44 19.75 -16.70
N SER A 37 -5.19 19.71 -15.59
CA SER A 37 -4.98 18.70 -14.57
C SER A 37 -5.21 17.30 -15.15
N CYS A 38 -4.42 16.32 -14.72
CA CYS A 38 -4.68 14.92 -15.06
C CYS A 38 -6.03 14.48 -14.47
N ALA A 39 -6.81 13.70 -15.22
CA ALA A 39 -7.96 12.98 -14.70
C ALA A 39 -7.53 11.65 -14.06
N ALA A 40 -8.34 11.13 -13.14
CA ALA A 40 -8.04 9.92 -12.39
C ALA A 40 -7.79 8.70 -13.30
N ASP A 41 -8.58 8.56 -14.37
CA ASP A 41 -8.47 7.47 -15.36
C ASP A 41 -7.26 7.60 -16.30
N GLN A 42 -6.54 8.72 -16.24
CA GLN A 42 -5.31 8.93 -17.01
C GLN A 42 -4.06 8.49 -16.27
N LEU A 43 -4.17 8.14 -14.99
CA LEU A 43 -3.03 7.81 -14.14
C LEU A 43 -3.06 6.33 -13.75
N GLY A 44 -1.95 5.65 -13.99
CA GLY A 44 -1.66 4.35 -13.40
C GLY A 44 -0.70 4.52 -12.23
N VAL A 45 -0.86 3.69 -11.19
CA VAL A 45 0.07 3.65 -10.07
C VAL A 45 0.43 2.24 -9.67
N THR A 46 1.70 2.03 -9.35
CA THR A 46 2.21 0.77 -8.78
C THR A 46 3.01 1.06 -7.52
N ALA A 47 3.11 0.07 -6.63
CA ALA A 47 3.91 0.17 -5.41
C ALA A 47 4.97 -0.92 -5.39
N THR A 48 6.19 -0.57 -4.98
CA THR A 48 7.30 -1.50 -4.79
C THR A 48 7.96 -1.28 -3.43
N LYS A 49 8.68 -2.29 -2.95
CA LYS A 49 9.50 -2.20 -1.73
C LYS A 49 10.75 -3.05 -1.82
N SER A 50 11.77 -2.66 -1.08
CA SER A 50 12.99 -3.43 -0.87
C SER A 50 12.83 -4.47 0.24
N ARG A 51 13.86 -5.30 0.41
CA ARG A 51 14.08 -6.03 1.66
C ARG A 51 14.50 -5.05 2.76
N PRO A 52 14.31 -5.39 4.05
CA PRO A 52 14.85 -4.62 5.15
C PRO A 52 16.39 -4.52 5.05
N THR A 53 16.92 -3.36 5.38
CA THR A 53 18.35 -3.14 5.61
C THR A 53 18.78 -3.75 6.96
N ALA A 54 20.08 -3.68 7.28
CA ALA A 54 20.62 -4.23 8.52
C ALA A 54 20.03 -3.59 9.78
N ASP A 55 19.65 -2.31 9.69
CA ASP A 55 18.94 -1.51 10.70
C ASP A 55 17.42 -1.72 10.69
N GLY A 56 16.91 -2.59 9.80
CA GLY A 56 15.48 -2.90 9.70
C GLY A 56 14.67 -1.92 8.85
N THR A 57 15.30 -0.86 8.33
CA THR A 57 14.63 0.11 7.45
C THR A 57 14.20 -0.55 6.14
N VAL A 58 12.97 -0.27 5.71
CA VAL A 58 12.43 -0.76 4.44
C VAL A 58 12.13 0.43 3.54
N TYR A 59 12.75 0.44 2.36
CA TYR A 59 12.54 1.47 1.36
C TYR A 59 11.50 1.00 0.34
N GLY A 60 10.82 1.94 -0.30
CA GLY A 60 9.91 1.64 -1.39
C GLY A 60 9.60 2.85 -2.27
N SER A 61 8.89 2.60 -3.36
CA SER A 61 8.42 3.65 -4.25
C SER A 61 6.98 3.42 -4.70
N PHE A 62 6.28 4.52 -4.96
CA PHE A 62 5.07 4.55 -5.76
C PHE A 62 5.40 5.16 -7.11
N HIS A 63 5.23 4.38 -8.17
CA HIS A 63 5.49 4.84 -9.52
C HIS A 63 4.16 5.24 -10.17
N VAL A 64 4.00 6.52 -10.48
CA VAL A 64 2.79 7.10 -11.07
C VAL A 64 3.08 7.47 -12.51
N SER A 65 2.32 6.88 -13.43
CA SER A 65 2.50 7.07 -14.87
C SER A 65 1.25 7.61 -15.54
N ASN A 66 1.42 8.48 -16.53
CA ASN A 66 0.34 8.86 -17.42
C ASN A 66 0.11 7.75 -18.46
N VAL A 67 -0.94 6.96 -18.25
CA VAL A 67 -1.33 5.85 -19.14
C VAL A 67 -2.21 6.30 -20.30
N SER A 68 -2.49 7.61 -20.40
CA SER A 68 -3.28 8.19 -21.48
C SER A 68 -2.41 8.75 -22.62
N HIS A 69 -3.06 9.16 -23.70
CA HIS A 69 -2.42 9.82 -24.85
C HIS A 69 -2.41 11.35 -24.77
N LYS A 70 -2.72 11.94 -23.61
CA LYS A 70 -2.80 13.40 -23.44
C LYS A 70 -1.79 13.87 -22.41
N LYS A 71 -1.09 14.98 -22.71
CA LYS A 71 -0.24 15.66 -21.73
C LYS A 71 -1.11 16.36 -20.68
N CYS A 72 -0.79 16.18 -19.40
CA CYS A 72 -1.52 16.77 -18.28
C CYS A 72 -0.58 17.04 -17.10
N ALA A 73 -1.02 17.81 -16.11
CA ALA A 73 -0.26 18.07 -14.89
C ALA A 73 -0.93 17.45 -13.67
N VAL A 74 -0.16 16.80 -12.81
CA VAL A 74 -0.59 16.48 -11.45
C VAL A 74 -0.25 17.70 -10.61
N ASN A 75 -1.26 18.32 -10.00
CA ASN A 75 -1.00 19.41 -9.06
C ASN A 75 -0.68 18.73 -7.73
N GLY A 76 0.42 19.13 -7.07
CA GLY A 76 0.96 18.40 -5.93
C GLY A 76 -0.06 18.20 -4.80
N GLY A 77 0.04 17.05 -4.13
CA GLY A 77 -0.91 16.64 -3.10
C GLY A 77 -0.78 15.15 -2.77
N ASP A 78 0.43 14.67 -2.55
CA ASP A 78 0.65 13.23 -2.42
C ASP A 78 0.27 12.72 -1.03
N SER A 79 -0.92 12.14 -0.98
CA SER A 79 -1.44 11.43 0.18
C SER A 79 -0.78 10.06 0.24
N VAL A 80 0.32 9.96 1.00
CA VAL A 80 0.83 8.67 1.48
C VAL A 80 0.18 8.39 2.83
N GLY A 81 -0.50 7.26 2.92
CA GLY A 81 -1.15 6.79 4.14
C GLY A 81 -0.65 5.41 4.54
N PHE A 82 -1.10 4.93 5.70
CA PHE A 82 -0.78 3.60 6.18
C PHE A 82 -1.97 2.91 6.85
N ALA A 83 -1.89 1.59 6.95
CA ALA A 83 -2.75 0.77 7.80
C ALA A 83 -1.89 -0.21 8.61
N ALA A 84 -2.12 -0.26 9.92
CA ALA A 84 -1.48 -1.20 10.83
C ALA A 84 -2.30 -2.51 10.93
N SER A 85 -1.63 -3.64 11.12
CA SER A 85 -2.26 -4.96 11.27
C SER A 85 -1.47 -5.86 12.21
N GLY A 86 -2.13 -6.85 12.82
CA GLY A 86 -1.50 -7.74 13.80
C GLY A 86 -1.08 -6.99 15.06
N ALA A 87 0.15 -7.24 15.52
CA ALA A 87 0.74 -6.55 16.69
C ALA A 87 1.20 -5.11 16.42
N ALA A 88 0.95 -4.55 15.23
CA ALA A 88 1.33 -3.18 14.91
C ALA A 88 0.41 -2.15 15.61
N ASP A 89 1.01 -1.16 16.26
CA ASP A 89 0.28 -0.09 16.94
C ASP A 89 0.18 1.15 16.04
N PRO A 90 -1.01 1.49 15.51
CA PRO A 90 -1.17 2.65 14.65
C PRO A 90 -0.86 3.98 15.37
N ALA A 91 -0.97 4.04 16.69
CA ALA A 91 -0.63 5.25 17.46
C ALA A 91 0.89 5.49 17.54
N LYS A 92 1.71 4.46 17.28
CA LYS A 92 3.17 4.53 17.24
C LYS A 92 3.74 4.58 15.82
N ILE A 93 2.88 4.74 14.81
CA ILE A 93 3.29 4.87 13.42
C ILE A 93 2.94 6.27 12.95
N MET A 94 3.93 6.98 12.43
CA MET A 94 3.77 8.32 11.91
C MET A 94 4.20 8.39 10.46
N VAL A 95 3.55 9.25 9.67
CA VAL A 95 4.00 9.61 8.33
C VAL A 95 4.52 11.03 8.38
N VAL A 96 5.76 11.24 7.95
CA VAL A 96 6.43 12.55 7.93
C VAL A 96 7.09 12.77 6.57
N GLN A 97 7.30 14.03 6.23
CA GLN A 97 8.11 14.36 5.07
C GLN A 97 9.60 14.09 5.39
N HIS A 98 10.29 13.49 4.42
CA HIS A 98 11.76 13.40 4.39
C HIS A 98 12.40 14.78 4.46
N THR A 99 13.43 14.91 5.29
CA THR A 99 14.26 16.09 5.44
C THR A 99 15.73 15.71 5.61
N PRO A 100 16.68 16.51 5.10
CA PRO A 100 18.08 16.17 5.22
C PRO A 100 18.50 16.02 6.68
N GLY A 101 19.13 14.88 6.99
CA GLY A 101 19.58 14.53 8.35
C GLY A 101 18.65 13.60 9.11
N ASP A 102 17.49 13.22 8.55
CA ASP A 102 16.66 12.18 9.14
C ASP A 102 17.24 10.76 8.92
N PRO A 103 16.70 9.73 9.60
CA PRO A 103 17.21 8.36 9.51
C PRO A 103 17.04 7.70 8.13
N ALA A 104 16.17 8.21 7.25
CA ALA A 104 15.90 7.67 5.93
C ALA A 104 16.95 8.12 4.88
N THR A 105 18.22 7.89 5.20
CA THR A 105 19.39 8.44 4.49
C THR A 105 19.52 8.08 3.00
N GLN A 106 18.80 7.06 2.51
CA GLN A 106 18.82 6.67 1.08
C GLN A 106 17.69 7.31 0.26
N LEU A 107 16.82 8.10 0.90
CA LEU A 107 15.82 8.87 0.16
C LEU A 107 16.48 10.08 -0.52
N PRO A 108 16.08 10.39 -1.76
CA PRO A 108 16.57 11.59 -2.43
C PRO A 108 16.06 12.85 -1.72
N GLU A 109 16.93 13.85 -1.63
CA GLU A 109 16.59 15.20 -1.19
C GLU A 109 15.73 15.87 -2.26
N THR A 110 14.40 15.72 -2.16
CA THR A 110 13.46 16.51 -2.95
C THR A 110 12.87 17.62 -2.10
N SER A 111 12.78 18.82 -2.69
CA SER A 111 12.04 19.91 -2.08
C SER A 111 10.59 19.45 -1.89
N ASN A 112 10.01 19.77 -0.72
CA ASN A 112 8.59 19.52 -0.42
C ASN A 112 7.72 19.87 -1.64
N ASP A 113 6.88 18.93 -2.06
CA ASP A 113 6.21 19.03 -3.34
C ASP A 113 4.89 19.80 -3.23
N THR A 114 4.95 21.04 -3.69
CA THR A 114 3.77 21.83 -4.06
C THR A 114 3.82 22.18 -5.55
N ALA A 115 4.82 21.68 -6.28
CA ALA A 115 5.05 22.06 -7.67
C ALA A 115 4.28 21.09 -8.59
N PRO A 116 3.51 21.59 -9.55
CA PRO A 116 2.81 20.71 -10.48
C PRO A 116 3.79 19.89 -11.33
N VAL A 117 3.60 18.58 -11.39
CA VAL A 117 4.38 17.65 -12.20
C VAL A 117 3.72 17.49 -13.57
N ALA A 118 4.42 17.88 -14.63
CA ALA A 118 3.94 17.75 -16.00
C ALA A 118 4.23 16.34 -16.55
N LEU A 119 3.17 15.61 -16.94
CA LEU A 119 3.26 14.27 -17.50
C LEU A 119 2.85 14.25 -18.97
N ALA A 120 3.82 13.96 -19.85
CA ALA A 120 3.54 13.54 -21.22
C ALA A 120 2.94 12.11 -21.24
N PRO A 121 2.35 11.67 -22.37
CA PRO A 121 1.96 10.27 -22.54
C PRO A 121 3.12 9.32 -22.20
N ALA A 122 2.85 8.30 -21.38
CA ALA A 122 3.82 7.33 -20.86
C ALA A 122 4.94 7.90 -19.96
N ALA A 123 4.96 9.21 -19.67
CA ALA A 123 5.86 9.77 -18.67
C ALA A 123 5.40 9.39 -17.25
N ALA A 124 6.35 9.38 -16.32
CA ALA A 124 6.10 8.99 -14.93
C ALA A 124 6.92 9.83 -13.95
N TYR A 125 6.47 9.80 -12.69
CA TYR A 125 7.24 10.24 -11.54
C TYR A 125 7.16 9.17 -10.45
N GLU A 126 8.13 9.20 -9.54
CA GLU A 126 8.13 8.33 -8.36
C GLU A 126 8.00 9.14 -7.07
N LEU A 127 7.18 8.66 -6.17
CA LEU A 127 7.31 8.99 -4.76
C LEU A 127 8.11 7.91 -4.07
N LYS A 128 9.14 8.28 -3.33
CA LYS A 128 9.91 7.34 -2.53
C LYS A 128 9.52 7.46 -1.07
N PHE A 129 9.56 6.34 -0.36
CA PHE A 129 9.34 6.31 1.07
C PHE A 129 10.31 5.34 1.77
N ALA A 130 10.48 5.54 3.07
CA ALA A 130 11.21 4.64 3.95
C ALA A 130 10.44 4.44 5.24
N PHE A 131 10.24 3.20 5.65
CA PHE A 131 9.81 2.88 7.00
C PHE A 131 11.02 2.59 7.87
N VAL A 132 11.24 3.42 8.88
CA VAL A 132 12.30 3.25 9.88
C VAL A 132 11.65 2.73 11.16
N PRO A 133 11.93 1.48 11.57
CA PRO A 133 11.37 0.93 12.80
C PRO A 133 11.93 1.65 14.03
N SER A 134 11.08 1.91 15.02
CA SER A 134 11.49 2.45 16.33
C SER A 134 11.55 1.37 17.41
N GLU A 135 10.88 0.26 17.20
CA GLU A 135 10.83 -0.90 18.10
C GLU A 135 10.79 -2.18 17.26
N THR A 136 11.36 -3.26 17.79
CA THR A 136 11.21 -4.60 17.19
C THR A 136 9.88 -5.20 17.60
N CYS A 137 9.20 -5.89 16.69
CA CYS A 137 8.02 -6.66 17.04
C CYS A 137 8.34 -7.72 18.11
N PRO A 138 7.43 -7.99 19.06
CA PRO A 138 7.57 -9.12 19.97
C PRO A 138 7.73 -10.40 19.13
N SER A 139 8.83 -11.12 19.35
CA SER A 139 8.96 -12.47 18.82
C SER A 139 8.10 -13.38 19.70
N SER A 140 7.28 -14.24 19.09
CA SER A 140 6.65 -15.34 19.83
C SER A 140 7.76 -16.16 20.47
N GLY A 141 7.88 -16.05 21.80
CA GLY A 141 8.94 -16.71 22.55
C GLY A 141 8.94 -18.21 22.23
N GLY A 142 10.11 -18.72 21.85
CA GLY A 142 10.32 -20.16 21.76
C GLY A 142 9.90 -20.80 23.09
N SER A 143 9.08 -21.84 22.99
CA SER A 143 8.76 -22.71 24.12
C SER A 143 10.07 -23.06 24.85
N PRO A 144 10.14 -22.99 26.20
CA PRO A 144 11.32 -23.46 26.90
C PRO A 144 11.57 -24.91 26.50
N ASP A 145 12.79 -25.18 26.03
CA ASP A 145 13.29 -26.52 25.74
C ASP A 145 13.06 -27.40 26.98
N PRO A 146 12.41 -28.58 26.87
CA PRO A 146 12.32 -29.48 28.00
C PRO A 146 13.73 -29.99 28.30
N THR A 147 14.31 -29.51 29.40
CA THR A 147 15.54 -30.07 29.97
C THR A 147 15.37 -31.59 30.12
N PRO A 148 16.20 -32.46 29.48
CA PRO A 148 16.12 -33.88 29.71
C PRO A 148 16.56 -34.16 31.15
N THR A 149 15.64 -34.64 31.99
CA THR A 149 16.02 -35.20 33.29
C THR A 149 16.83 -36.46 33.01
N SER A 150 18.12 -36.39 33.30
CA SER A 150 18.99 -37.57 33.32
C SER A 150 18.80 -38.22 34.68
N ASP A 151 18.10 -39.34 34.74
CA ASP A 151 18.06 -40.21 35.92
C ASP A 151 19.35 -41.05 35.98
N PRO A 152 20.16 -40.95 37.04
CA PRO A 152 21.31 -41.82 37.24
C PRO A 152 21.03 -42.82 38.38
N SER A 153 20.84 -44.10 38.07
CA SER A 153 21.26 -45.24 38.93
C SER A 153 21.17 -46.61 38.24
N HIS A 154 22.34 -47.16 37.87
CA HIS A 154 22.90 -48.52 38.08
C HIS A 154 21.96 -49.61 38.70
N ASP A 155 21.95 -50.92 38.39
CA ASP A 155 22.87 -51.90 37.75
C ASP A 155 22.07 -53.24 37.43
N PRO A 156 22.60 -54.47 37.14
CA PRO A 156 22.39 -55.21 35.88
C PRO A 156 21.76 -56.65 36.01
N GLN A 157 21.48 -57.30 34.85
CA GLN A 157 21.34 -58.76 34.55
C GLN A 157 20.51 -59.67 35.51
N SER A 158 19.47 -60.41 35.10
CA SER A 158 19.46 -61.65 34.27
C SER A 158 18.03 -62.31 34.29
N PRO A 159 17.71 -63.49 33.70
CA PRO A 159 16.78 -63.58 32.56
C PRO A 159 15.55 -64.54 32.71
N GLY A 160 14.59 -64.42 31.78
CA GLY A 160 13.80 -65.56 31.28
C GLY A 160 12.39 -65.77 31.86
N GLY A 161 11.37 -65.78 30.98
CA GLY A 161 10.03 -66.27 31.29
C GLY A 161 8.99 -65.84 30.24
N SER A 162 8.63 -66.76 29.34
CA SER A 162 7.63 -66.59 28.27
C SER A 162 6.20 -66.95 28.77
N PRO A 163 5.12 -66.96 27.94
CA PRO A 163 3.93 -66.12 28.17
C PRO A 163 2.66 -66.95 28.49
N GLY A 164 1.58 -66.30 28.94
CA GLY A 164 0.32 -67.01 29.16
C GLY A 164 -0.88 -66.10 29.37
N SER A 165 -1.85 -66.22 28.46
CA SER A 165 -3.18 -65.59 28.44
C SER A 165 -4.09 -66.03 29.61
N LYS A 166 -5.10 -65.18 29.88
CA LYS A 166 -6.56 -65.45 30.08
C LYS A 166 -7.14 -64.47 31.12
N THR A 167 -8.04 -63.57 30.75
CA THR A 167 -9.53 -63.67 30.63
C THR A 167 -10.28 -63.64 31.98
N ASP A 168 -11.27 -62.73 32.04
CA ASP A 168 -12.45 -62.67 32.94
C ASP A 168 -12.22 -62.30 34.42
N ALA A 169 -13.07 -61.56 35.14
CA ALA A 169 -14.27 -60.75 34.86
C ALA A 169 -14.70 -60.05 36.17
N ALA A 170 -15.53 -58.99 36.02
CA ALA A 170 -16.57 -58.52 36.96
C ALA A 170 -16.12 -57.82 38.27
N ALA A 171 -16.82 -56.86 38.88
CA ALA A 171 -18.19 -56.35 38.73
C ALA A 171 -18.36 -54.98 39.45
N ASP A 172 -19.45 -54.28 39.09
CA ASP A 172 -20.37 -53.49 39.96
C ASP A 172 -19.91 -52.12 40.53
N THR A 173 -20.71 -51.06 40.66
CA THR A 173 -22.19 -50.85 40.74
C THR A 173 -22.55 -49.39 40.36
N GLY A 174 -23.83 -49.12 40.03
CA GLY A 174 -24.46 -47.84 39.59
C GLY A 174 -24.29 -46.59 40.47
N THR A 175 -24.83 -45.40 40.16
CA THR A 175 -26.23 -45.04 39.84
C THR A 175 -26.38 -43.54 39.45
N GLY A 176 -27.49 -43.19 38.74
CA GLY A 176 -28.23 -41.91 38.87
C GLY A 176 -27.89 -40.78 37.88
N SER A 177 -28.63 -40.58 36.78
CA SER A 177 -29.93 -39.89 36.61
C SER A 177 -29.83 -38.35 36.47
N GLY A 178 -30.36 -37.80 35.37
CA GLY A 178 -30.56 -36.36 35.18
C GLY A 178 -30.86 -35.98 33.72
N ALA A 179 -32.14 -35.71 33.44
CA ALA A 179 -32.68 -35.43 32.12
C ALA A 179 -32.54 -33.96 31.69
N GLY A 180 -32.49 -33.74 30.37
CA GLY A 180 -33.39 -32.78 29.70
C GLY A 180 -32.82 -31.43 29.25
N ALA A 181 -32.87 -31.24 27.91
CA ALA A 181 -33.02 -29.97 27.16
C ALA A 181 -31.83 -28.99 27.24
N SER A 182 -31.45 -28.22 26.23
CA SER A 182 -31.89 -27.98 24.86
C SER A 182 -30.91 -26.92 24.34
N GLY A 183 -30.30 -27.12 23.17
CA GLY A 183 -29.42 -26.12 22.58
C GLY A 183 -28.90 -26.62 21.25
N LEU A 184 -29.42 -26.03 20.17
CA LEU A 184 -28.99 -26.29 18.80
C LEU A 184 -27.66 -25.57 18.58
N ASP A 185 -26.54 -26.20 18.91
CA ASP A 185 -25.24 -25.71 18.50
C ASP A 185 -24.92 -26.30 17.12
N THR A 186 -24.92 -25.42 16.11
CA THR A 186 -24.42 -25.69 14.77
C THR A 186 -23.03 -26.31 14.87
N GLN A 187 -22.92 -27.60 14.58
CA GLN A 187 -21.64 -28.26 14.45
C GLN A 187 -20.90 -27.74 13.22
N LEU A 188 -20.11 -26.69 13.43
CA LEU A 188 -18.92 -26.49 12.60
C LEU A 188 -17.83 -27.35 13.22
N VAL A 189 -17.47 -28.39 12.49
CA VAL A 189 -16.30 -29.25 12.74
C VAL A 189 -15.10 -28.37 13.05
N ALA A 190 -14.66 -28.39 14.31
CA ALA A 190 -13.28 -28.11 14.67
C ALA A 190 -12.55 -29.44 14.57
N ASP A 191 -11.87 -29.63 13.44
CA ASP A 191 -10.93 -30.73 13.26
C ASP A 191 -9.88 -30.64 14.38
N GLY A 192 -9.67 -31.77 15.05
CA GLY A 192 -8.99 -31.84 16.34
C GLY A 192 -7.57 -31.27 16.31
N GLY A 193 -7.37 -30.21 17.08
CA GLY A 193 -6.07 -29.71 17.50
C GLY A 193 -6.10 -29.48 19.00
N ASP A 194 -5.25 -30.21 19.70
CA ASP A 194 -4.99 -30.21 21.14
C ASP A 194 -5.11 -28.82 21.82
N GLY A 195 -5.76 -28.81 22.98
CA GLY A 195 -6.07 -27.62 23.77
C GLY A 195 -4.86 -26.95 24.42
N THR A 196 -4.03 -26.28 23.63
CA THR A 196 -3.10 -25.23 24.10
C THR A 196 -3.56 -23.89 23.54
N GLY A 197 -4.42 -23.21 24.30
CA GLY A 197 -4.80 -21.82 24.07
C GLY A 197 -3.62 -20.86 24.26
N GLY A 198 -2.66 -20.89 23.35
CA GLY A 198 -1.73 -19.80 23.11
C GLY A 198 -2.40 -18.82 22.16
N ALA A 199 -2.82 -17.66 22.65
CA ALA A 199 -3.12 -16.53 21.79
C ALA A 199 -1.81 -16.15 21.08
N GLY A 200 -1.53 -16.78 19.94
CA GLY A 200 -0.37 -16.44 19.11
C GLY A 200 -0.48 -14.97 18.74
N THR A 201 0.39 -14.13 19.31
CA THR A 201 0.48 -12.73 18.91
C THR A 201 0.78 -12.70 17.42
N GLN A 202 -0.18 -12.22 16.62
CA GLN A 202 0.01 -12.11 15.18
C GLN A 202 1.17 -11.15 14.90
N GLU A 203 2.08 -11.53 13.99
CA GLU A 203 3.20 -10.68 13.59
C GLU A 203 2.68 -9.31 13.12
N GLY A 204 3.30 -8.23 13.61
CA GLY A 204 2.91 -6.87 13.23
C GLY A 204 3.26 -6.56 11.78
N SER A 205 2.39 -5.85 11.07
CA SER A 205 2.68 -5.35 9.74
C SER A 205 2.09 -3.97 9.48
N VAL A 206 2.74 -3.24 8.57
CA VAL A 206 2.32 -1.90 8.13
C VAL A 206 2.15 -1.91 6.63
N SER A 207 0.93 -1.67 6.16
CA SER A 207 0.66 -1.45 4.74
C SER A 207 0.77 0.03 4.42
N VAL A 208 1.71 0.40 3.55
CA VAL A 208 1.89 1.77 3.07
C VAL A 208 1.15 1.90 1.74
N SER A 209 0.41 2.99 1.55
CA SER A 209 -0.40 3.19 0.35
C SER A 209 -0.37 4.61 -0.15
N HIS A 210 -0.63 4.76 -1.44
CA HIS A 210 -0.71 6.05 -2.11
C HIS A 210 -1.88 6.07 -3.10
N VAL A 211 -2.52 7.24 -3.18
CA VAL A 211 -3.54 7.57 -4.17
C VAL A 211 -3.07 8.84 -4.89
N PRO A 212 -2.73 8.76 -6.18
CA PRO A 212 -2.37 9.93 -6.97
C PRO A 212 -3.55 10.89 -7.09
N GLU A 213 -3.32 12.20 -6.99
CA GLU A 213 -4.35 13.17 -7.31
C GLU A 213 -4.73 13.09 -8.80
N PRO A 214 -6.03 13.22 -9.16
CA PRO A 214 -7.14 13.66 -8.31
C PRO A 214 -7.92 12.54 -7.61
N GLY A 215 -7.36 11.32 -7.51
CA GLY A 215 -8.06 10.14 -6.98
C GLY A 215 -8.03 8.96 -7.94
N ALA A 216 -6.87 8.67 -8.53
CA ALA A 216 -6.66 7.48 -9.35
C ALA A 216 -6.74 6.20 -8.50
N ASP A 217 -6.46 5.04 -9.12
CA ASP A 217 -6.39 3.79 -8.39
C ASP A 217 -5.41 3.85 -7.21
N LYS A 218 -5.68 3.07 -6.16
CA LYS A 218 -4.81 2.99 -4.97
C LYS A 218 -3.76 1.92 -5.17
N ALA A 219 -2.48 2.28 -4.98
CA ALA A 219 -1.40 1.30 -4.84
C ALA A 219 -1.03 1.11 -3.37
N GLN A 220 -0.58 -0.09 -3.01
CA GLN A 220 -0.13 -0.40 -1.66
C GLN A 220 0.96 -1.47 -1.64
N THR A 221 1.78 -1.44 -0.60
CA THR A 221 2.75 -2.50 -0.28
C THR A 221 2.80 -2.74 1.22
N THR A 222 2.98 -4.00 1.63
CA THR A 222 2.93 -4.40 3.04
C THR A 222 4.34 -4.69 3.57
N ILE A 223 4.70 -4.04 4.66
CA ILE A 223 5.94 -4.22 5.39
C ILE A 223 5.67 -5.20 6.55
N PRO A 224 6.18 -6.45 6.47
CA PRO A 224 6.04 -7.40 7.57
C PRO A 224 6.98 -7.03 8.72
N ASN A 225 6.72 -7.57 9.91
CA ASN A 225 7.52 -7.37 11.11
C ASN A 225 7.71 -5.87 11.48
N ALA A 226 6.67 -5.08 11.25
CA ALA A 226 6.64 -3.65 11.54
C ALA A 226 5.61 -3.37 12.62
N CYS A 227 6.05 -2.96 13.83
CA CYS A 227 5.18 -2.75 14.98
C CYS A 227 5.05 -1.28 15.40
N ALA A 228 6.13 -0.51 15.28
CA ALA A 228 6.20 0.92 15.55
C ALA A 228 7.30 1.53 14.67
N GLY A 229 7.15 2.80 14.29
CA GLY A 229 8.16 3.45 13.47
C GLY A 229 7.67 4.71 12.75
N THR A 230 8.48 5.18 11.81
CA THR A 230 8.18 6.38 11.04
C THR A 230 8.32 6.10 9.56
N ILE A 231 7.30 6.50 8.79
CA ILE A 231 7.29 6.49 7.34
C ILE A 231 7.75 7.87 6.88
N TYR A 232 8.97 7.97 6.39
CA TYR A 232 9.51 9.16 5.72
C TYR A 232 9.12 9.09 4.25
N LYS A 233 8.57 10.18 3.69
CA LYS A 233 8.18 10.26 2.27
C LYS A 233 8.84 11.43 1.57
N THR A 234 9.20 11.24 0.32
CA THR A 234 9.69 12.31 -0.56
C THR A 234 8.53 13.00 -1.27
N GLY A 235 8.80 14.15 -1.89
CA GLY A 235 8.00 14.63 -3.02
C GLY A 235 8.27 13.82 -4.28
N PRO A 236 7.44 13.98 -5.35
CA PRO A 236 7.72 13.52 -6.69
C PRO A 236 9.16 13.69 -7.14
N VAL A 237 9.72 12.57 -7.58
CA VAL A 237 11.01 12.45 -8.23
C VAL A 237 10.71 12.16 -9.69
N ASN A 238 10.99 13.11 -10.58
CA ASN A 238 10.83 12.85 -12.01
C ASN A 238 11.77 11.73 -12.44
N GLU A 239 11.24 10.76 -13.19
CA GLU A 239 12.10 9.80 -13.86
C GLU A 239 12.81 10.51 -15.02
N PRO A 240 14.13 10.29 -15.22
CA PRO A 240 14.80 10.84 -16.39
C PRO A 240 14.09 10.35 -17.65
N ALA A 241 13.78 11.27 -18.56
CA ALA A 241 13.20 10.91 -19.85
C ALA A 241 14.16 9.95 -20.59
N ALA A 242 13.65 8.77 -20.97
CA ALA A 242 14.35 7.78 -21.77
C ALA A 242 14.63 8.27 -23.20
#